data_AF-A0A414DGT0-F1
#
_entry.id   AF-A0A414DGT0-F1
#
_cell.length_a   1.000
_cell.length_b   1.000
_cell.length_c   1.000
_cell.angle_alpha   90.00
_cell.angle_beta   90.00
_cell.angle_gamma   90.00
#
_symmetry.space_group_name_H-M   'P 1'
#
loop_
_entity.id
_entity.type
_entity.pdbx_description
1 polymer ?
#
loop_
_entity_poly.entity_id
_entity_poly.type
_entity_poly.pdbx_seq_one_letter_code
_entity_poly.pdbx_strand_id
1 'polypeptide(L)'
;MNNKEKVIQLLINEFNNSNSNPIKIDRNDIGVLQIPEKEIIKILNTLHEDGLIIAKPKSPHKDFSLYWEITIRTECLEYFNNKKRAKTTNRRDWIRTYVPITLSIASIIISIIALIIAA
;
A
#
# COMPACT_ATOMS: atom_id res chain seq x y z
N MET A 1 -9.26 5.01 -2.04
CA MET A 1 -8.60 4.08 -1.11
C MET A 1 -9.16 2.70 -1.34
N ASN A 2 -8.32 1.71 -1.64
CA ASN A 2 -8.77 0.35 -1.92
C ASN A 2 -9.10 -0.42 -0.62
N ASN A 3 -9.71 -1.61 -0.73
CA ASN A 3 -10.12 -2.39 0.44
C ASN A 3 -8.94 -2.79 1.34
N LYS A 4 -7.77 -3.14 0.75
CA LYS A 4 -6.53 -3.40 1.50
C LYS A 4 -6.12 -2.19 2.35
N GLU A 5 -6.12 -1.00 1.77
CA GLU A 5 -5.75 0.25 2.44
C GLU A 5 -6.75 0.62 3.54
N LYS A 6 -8.04 0.40 3.33
CA LYS A 6 -9.07 0.61 4.36
C LYS A 6 -8.82 -0.27 5.59
N VAL A 7 -8.52 -1.55 5.38
CA VAL A 7 -8.19 -2.49 6.47
C VAL A 7 -6.91 -2.05 7.19
N ILE A 8 -5.84 -1.71 6.45
CA ILE A 8 -4.59 -1.22 7.06
C ILE A 8 -4.83 0.04 7.90
N GLN A 9 -5.60 0.99 7.38
CA GLN A 9 -5.90 2.22 8.13
C GLN A 9 -6.68 1.92 9.41
N LEU A 10 -7.65 1.00 9.37
CA LEU A 10 -8.37 0.58 10.56
C LEU A 10 -7.41 -0.02 11.60
N LEU A 11 -6.51 -0.92 11.20
CA LEU A 11 -5.52 -1.51 12.11
C LEU A 11 -4.63 -0.44 12.75
N ILE A 12 -4.13 0.52 11.97
CA ILE A 12 -3.30 1.62 12.47
C ILE A 12 -4.09 2.47 13.47
N ASN A 13 -5.35 2.79 13.17
CA ASN A 13 -6.20 3.57 14.08
C ASN A 13 -6.42 2.82 15.40
N GLU A 14 -6.74 1.53 15.34
CA GLU A 14 -6.91 0.70 16.52
C GLU A 14 -5.63 0.60 17.35
N PHE A 15 -4.46 0.50 16.71
CA PHE A 15 -3.18 0.51 17.42
C PHE A 15 -2.83 1.87 18.04
N ASN A 16 -3.25 2.98 17.42
CA ASN A 16 -3.04 4.30 18.04
C ASN A 16 -3.99 4.53 19.22
N ASN A 17 -5.17 3.88 19.22
CA ASN A 17 -6.17 3.98 20.28
C ASN A 17 -5.91 3.00 21.43
N SER A 18 -5.52 1.77 21.09
CA SER A 18 -5.05 0.74 22.01
C SER A 18 -3.57 0.97 22.25
N ASN A 19 -3.19 1.52 23.41
CA ASN A 19 -1.79 1.63 23.85
C ASN A 19 -1.07 0.26 24.05
N SER A 20 -1.49 -0.79 23.35
CA SER A 20 -1.01 -2.16 23.44
C SER A 20 -0.86 -2.79 22.05
N ASN A 21 0.15 -3.65 21.94
CA ASN A 21 0.43 -4.50 20.78
C ASN A 21 0.68 -5.91 21.31
N PRO A 22 -0.21 -6.88 21.08
CA PRO A 22 -1.20 -6.93 20.01
C PRO A 22 -2.52 -6.20 20.30
N ILE A 23 -3.15 -5.71 19.23
CA ILE A 23 -4.52 -5.18 19.26
C ILE A 23 -5.54 -6.32 19.11
N LYS A 24 -6.78 -6.08 19.56
CA LYS A 24 -7.91 -6.98 19.38
C LYS A 24 -8.89 -6.35 18.40
N ILE A 25 -9.30 -7.12 17.39
CA ILE A 25 -10.25 -6.69 16.37
C ILE A 25 -11.40 -7.69 16.34
N ASP A 26 -12.63 -7.23 16.50
CA ASP A 26 -13.83 -8.04 16.43
C ASP A 26 -14.73 -7.68 15.24
N ARG A 27 -15.90 -8.35 15.17
CA ARG A 27 -16.86 -8.15 14.08
C ARG A 27 -17.40 -6.72 14.00
N ASN A 28 -17.53 -6.01 15.12
CA ASN A 28 -18.05 -4.64 15.16
C ASN A 28 -17.03 -3.67 14.55
N ASP A 29 -15.76 -3.85 14.89
CA ASP A 29 -14.67 -3.02 14.36
C ASP A 29 -14.63 -3.10 12.83
N ILE A 30 -14.66 -4.33 12.30
CA ILE A 30 -14.61 -4.53 10.85
C ILE A 30 -15.92 -4.14 10.14
N GLY A 31 -17.04 -4.10 10.85
CA GLY A 31 -18.36 -3.75 10.32
C GLY A 31 -18.41 -2.33 9.76
N VAL A 32 -17.62 -1.42 10.32
CA VAL A 32 -17.50 -0.01 9.88
C VAL A 32 -16.98 0.10 8.45
N LEU A 33 -16.21 -0.90 7.98
CA LEU A 33 -15.60 -0.86 6.65
C LEU A 33 -16.59 -1.14 5.51
N GLN A 34 -17.76 -1.73 5.80
CA GLN A 34 -18.74 -2.20 4.80
C GLN A 34 -18.12 -3.13 3.75
N ILE A 35 -17.08 -3.89 4.14
CA ILE A 35 -16.41 -4.89 3.32
C ILE A 35 -16.91 -6.27 3.78
N PRO A 36 -17.18 -7.22 2.88
CA PRO A 36 -17.55 -8.58 3.26
C PRO A 36 -16.49 -9.21 4.18
N GLU A 37 -16.92 -9.86 5.26
CA GLU A 37 -16.02 -10.48 6.26
C GLU A 37 -14.96 -11.39 5.60
N LYS A 38 -15.36 -12.22 4.63
CA LYS A 38 -14.47 -13.10 3.88
C LYS A 38 -13.34 -12.35 3.16
N GLU A 39 -13.63 -11.17 2.63
CA GLU A 39 -12.62 -10.34 1.95
C GLU A 39 -11.64 -9.73 2.96
N ILE A 40 -12.13 -9.31 4.12
CA ILE A 40 -11.29 -8.79 5.22
C ILE A 40 -10.35 -9.89 5.72
N ILE A 41 -10.85 -11.11 5.96
CA ILE A 41 -10.04 -12.28 6.33
C ILE A 41 -8.94 -12.53 5.30
N LYS A 42 -9.29 -12.49 4.01
CA LYS A 42 -8.31 -12.65 2.93
C LYS A 42 -7.23 -11.57 2.98
N ILE A 43 -7.62 -10.30 3.18
CA ILE A 43 -6.67 -9.18 3.29
C ILE A 43 -5.75 -9.39 4.51
N LEU A 44 -6.29 -9.74 5.67
CA LEU A 44 -5.49 -9.99 6.88
C LEU A 44 -4.49 -11.11 6.70
N ASN A 45 -4.89 -12.21 6.04
CA ASN A 45 -3.97 -13.31 5.72
C ASN A 45 -2.87 -12.85 4.76
N THR A 46 -3.20 -12.09 3.72
CA THR A 46 -2.18 -11.52 2.82
C THR A 46 -1.23 -10.59 3.56
N LEU A 47 -1.72 -9.72 4.46
CA LEU A 47 -0.86 -8.86 5.27
C LEU A 47 0.04 -9.66 6.23
N HIS A 48 -0.45 -10.81 6.70
CA HIS A 48 0.33 -11.73 7.53
C HIS A 48 1.46 -12.39 6.73
N GLU A 49 1.15 -12.90 5.54
CA GLU A 49 2.10 -13.49 4.60
C GLU A 49 3.14 -12.46 4.12
N ASP A 50 2.71 -11.22 3.84
CA ASP A 50 3.57 -10.08 3.48
C ASP A 50 4.49 -9.65 4.65
N GLY A 51 4.33 -10.23 5.85
CA GLY A 51 5.13 -9.89 7.03
C GLY A 51 4.80 -8.51 7.61
N LEU A 52 3.67 -7.90 7.24
CA LEU A 52 3.23 -6.59 7.75
C LEU A 52 2.56 -6.72 9.12
N ILE A 53 1.88 -7.83 9.37
CA ILE A 53 1.21 -8.11 10.65
C ILE A 53 1.42 -9.55 11.10
N ILE A 54 1.12 -9.83 12.37
CA ILE A 54 0.91 -11.20 12.85
C ILE A 54 -0.56 -11.34 13.20
N ALA A 55 -1.31 -12.07 12.38
CA ALA A 55 -2.74 -12.26 12.56
C ALA A 55 -3.03 -13.60 13.25
N LYS A 56 -3.68 -13.57 14.41
CA LYS A 56 -4.05 -14.77 15.18
C LYS A 56 -5.56 -14.77 15.45
N PRO A 57 -6.37 -15.48 14.65
CA PRO A 57 -7.78 -15.67 14.97
C PRO A 57 -7.91 -16.47 16.27
N LYS A 58 -8.81 -16.04 17.16
CA LYS A 58 -9.17 -16.85 18.35
C LYS A 58 -10.29 -17.85 18.06
N SER A 59 -11.09 -17.59 17.04
CA SER A 59 -12.11 -18.53 16.58
C SER A 59 -11.46 -19.78 15.94
N PRO A 60 -11.92 -21.01 16.28
CA PRO A 60 -11.50 -22.23 15.59
C PRO A 60 -11.83 -22.21 14.09
N HIS A 61 -12.90 -21.51 13.72
CA HIS A 61 -13.36 -21.39 12.33
C HIS A 61 -12.61 -20.33 11.54
N LYS A 62 -11.68 -19.61 12.18
CA LYS A 62 -10.90 -18.51 11.57
C LYS A 62 -11.81 -17.42 10.97
N ASP A 63 -12.92 -17.17 11.64
CA ASP A 63 -13.89 -16.12 11.33
C ASP A 63 -13.90 -15.06 12.45
N PHE A 64 -14.80 -14.08 12.37
CA PHE A 64 -15.00 -13.07 13.40
C PHE A 64 -16.10 -13.43 14.42
N SER A 65 -16.38 -14.72 14.63
CA SER A 65 -17.25 -15.14 15.75
C SER A 65 -16.61 -14.84 17.11
N LEU A 66 -15.27 -14.78 17.16
CA LEU A 66 -14.46 -14.25 18.24
C LEU A 66 -13.48 -13.21 17.69
N TYR A 67 -12.83 -12.47 18.58
CA TYR A 67 -11.83 -11.48 18.17
C TYR A 67 -10.59 -12.12 17.51
N TRP A 68 -9.95 -11.32 16.67
CA TRP A 68 -8.61 -11.56 16.14
C TRP A 68 -7.60 -10.79 16.97
N GLU A 69 -6.53 -11.45 17.35
CA GLU A 69 -5.37 -10.81 17.97
C GLU A 69 -4.37 -10.46 16.87
N ILE A 70 -4.13 -9.18 16.65
CA ILE A 70 -3.29 -8.69 15.56
C ILE A 70 -2.10 -7.95 16.15
N THR A 71 -0.90 -8.47 15.91
CA THR A 71 0.33 -7.73 16.18
C THR A 71 0.67 -6.87 14.97
N ILE A 72 0.74 -5.55 15.15
CA ILE A 72 1.17 -4.64 14.09
C ILE A 72 2.69 -4.52 14.11
N ARG A 73 3.33 -4.69 12.96
CA ARG A 73 4.77 -4.44 12.79
C ARG A 73 5.01 -3.05 12.21
N THR A 74 6.23 -2.55 12.37
CA THR A 74 6.63 -1.20 11.93
C THR A 74 6.37 -0.98 10.44
N GLU A 75 6.58 -2.00 9.63
CA GLU A 75 6.37 -1.96 8.18
C GLU A 75 4.91 -1.66 7.81
N CYS A 76 3.96 -2.11 8.64
CA CYS A 76 2.53 -1.80 8.47
C CYS A 76 2.21 -0.35 8.87
N LEU A 77 2.80 0.15 9.96
CA LEU A 77 2.66 1.55 10.38
C LEU A 77 3.20 2.51 9.31
N GLU A 78 4.30 2.13 8.66
CA GLU A 78 4.93 2.92 7.60
C GLU A 78 4.33 2.67 6.21
N TYR A 79 3.33 1.79 6.06
CA TYR A 79 2.80 1.35 4.77
C TYR A 79 2.49 2.51 3.81
N PHE A 80 1.77 3.53 4.29
CA PHE A 80 1.41 4.69 3.47
C PHE A 80 2.60 5.60 3.15
N ASN A 81 3.58 5.70 4.06
CA ASN A 81 4.80 6.46 3.83
C ASN A 81 5.70 5.77 2.80
N ASN A 82 5.85 4.45 2.92
CA ASN A 82 6.63 3.62 1.99
C ASN A 82 6.00 3.63 0.59
N LYS A 83 4.67 3.54 0.50
CA LYS A 83 3.96 3.68 -0.78
C LYS A 83 4.16 5.05 -1.44
N LYS A 84 4.10 6.13 -0.65
CA LYS A 84 4.39 7.49 -1.15
C LYS A 84 5.84 7.60 -1.64
N ARG A 85 6.80 7.12 -0.86
CA ARG A 85 8.23 7.11 -1.23
C ARG A 85 8.46 6.33 -2.52
N ALA A 86 7.92 5.12 -2.65
CA ALA A 86 8.05 4.31 -3.86
C ALA A 86 7.49 5.03 -5.10
N LYS A 87 6.33 5.68 -4.99
CA LYS A 87 5.74 6.49 -6.07
C LYS A 87 6.63 7.67 -6.45
N THR A 88 7.22 8.36 -5.46
CA THR A 88 8.12 9.50 -5.70
C THR A 88 9.44 9.06 -6.31
N THR A 89 10.04 7.97 -5.85
CA THR A 89 11.27 7.40 -6.42
C THR A 89 11.04 6.96 -7.87
N ASN A 90 10.00 6.18 -8.15
CA ASN A 90 9.69 5.73 -9.52
C ASN A 90 9.45 6.93 -10.48
N ARG A 91 8.74 7.98 -10.02
CA ARG A 91 8.58 9.21 -10.81
C ARG A 91 9.91 9.90 -11.10
N ARG A 92 10.84 9.96 -10.13
CA ARG A 92 12.17 10.55 -10.33
C ARG A 92 13.02 9.73 -11.29
N ASP A 93 12.96 8.40 -11.20
CA ASP A 93 13.71 7.51 -12.07
C ASP A 93 13.20 7.58 -13.51
N TRP A 94 11.89 7.65 -13.71
CA TRP A 94 11.30 7.89 -15.03
C TRP A 94 11.75 9.24 -15.61
N ILE A 95 11.71 10.32 -14.82
CA ILE A 95 12.18 11.64 -15.28
C ILE A 95 13.66 11.59 -15.68
N ARG A 96 14.53 11.02 -14.83
CA ARG A 96 15.97 10.90 -15.12
C ARG A 96 16.26 10.08 -16.37
N THR A 97 15.46 9.05 -16.62
CA THR A 97 15.72 8.12 -17.72
C THR A 97 15.16 8.66 -19.04
N TYR A 98 13.91 9.11 -19.05
CA TYR A 98 13.20 9.39 -20.30
C TYR A 98 13.34 10.85 -20.78
N VAL A 99 13.49 11.83 -19.88
CA VAL A 99 13.58 13.25 -20.29
C VAL A 99 14.83 13.56 -21.12
N PRO A 100 16.04 13.08 -20.78
CA PRO A 100 17.23 13.35 -21.60
C PRO A 100 17.15 12.65 -22.96
N ILE A 101 16.57 11.46 -23.02
CA ILE A 101 16.41 10.69 -24.27
C ILE A 101 15.49 11.43 -25.23
N THR A 102 14.34 11.92 -24.76
CA THR A 102 13.38 12.65 -25.61
C THR A 102 13.93 14.00 -26.07
N LEU A 103 14.64 14.72 -25.20
CA LEU A 103 15.36 15.96 -25.56
C LEU A 103 16.42 15.71 -26.65
N SER A 104 17.19 14.63 -26.52
CA SER A 104 18.21 14.27 -27.50
C SER A 104 17.59 13.96 -28.87
N ILE A 105 16.52 13.16 -28.90
CA ILE A 105 15.79 12.85 -30.14
C ILE A 105 15.21 14.12 -30.77
N ALA A 106 14.58 15.00 -29.98
CA ALA A 106 14.05 16.27 -30.47
C ALA A 106 15.15 17.15 -31.07
N SER A 107 16.33 17.20 -30.44
CA SER A 107 17.47 17.99 -30.94
C SER A 107 17.98 17.47 -32.29
N ILE A 108 18.01 16.16 -32.49
CA ILE A 108 18.43 15.53 -33.75
C ILE A 108 17.41 15.87 -34.85
N ILE A 109 16.11 15.78 -34.56
CA ILE A 109 15.05 16.13 -35.52
C ILE A 109 15.15 17.59 -35.93
N ILE A 110 15.30 18.51 -34.97
CA ILE A 110 15.47 19.94 -35.24
C ILE A 110 16.72 20.18 -36.09
N SER A 111 17.83 19.50 -35.78
CA SER A 111 19.07 19.60 -36.54
C SER A 111 18.91 19.13 -38.00
N ILE A 112 18.18 18.03 -38.24
CA ILE A 112 17.91 17.52 -39.60
C ILE A 112 17.03 18.51 -40.37
N ILE A 113 15.97 19.04 -39.76
CA ILE A 113 15.08 20.02 -40.39
C ILE A 113 15.85 21.29 -40.75
N ALA A 114 16.69 21.79 -39.84
CA ALA A 114 17.53 22.96 -40.10
C ALA A 114 18.49 22.74 -41.27
N LEU A 115 19.08 21.53 -41.38
CA LEU A 115 19.97 21.18 -42.49
C LEU A 115 19.23 21.15 -43.85
N ILE A 116 17.97 20.68 -43.87
CA ILE A 116 17.14 20.65 -45.09
C ILE A 116 16.73 22.06 -45.53
N ILE A 117 16.42 22.96 -44.58
CA ILE A 117 16.03 24.34 -44.90
C ILE A 117 17.23 25.18 -45.37
N ALA A 118 18.43 24.88 -44.85
CA ALA A 118 19.65 25.60 -45.19
C ALA A 118 20.34 25.12 -46.48
N ALA A 119 19.89 23.99 -47.05
CA ALA A 119 20.36 23.43 -48.33
C ALA A 119 19.48 23.90 -49.49
#